data_AF-A0A524NHV1-F1
#
_entry.id   AF-A0A524NHV1-F1
#
_cell.length_a   1.000
_cell.length_b   1.000
_cell.length_c   1.000
_cell.angle_alpha   90.00
_cell.angle_beta   90.00
_cell.angle_gamma   90.00
#
_symmetry.space_group_name_H-M   'P 1'
#
loop_
_entity.id
_entity.type
_entity.pdbx_description
1 polymer ?
#
loop_
_entity_poly.entity_id
_entity_poly.type
_entity_poly.pdbx_seq_one_letter_code
_entity_poly.pdbx_strand_id
1 'polypeptide(L)'
;MRNRIEVLKEYAEYFYDHGFMVSFGTEHNTTAMKPLTVACANETPLDDTLMNISFKGAACLAAHQYLLAKEGPHYPEEGREELEHLGFAVLNHYFLNS
;
A
#
# COMPACT_ATOMS: atom_id res chain seq x y z
N MET A 1 -17.52 9.83 11.66
CA MET A 1 -16.26 9.48 12.35
C MET A 1 -15.44 8.64 11.38
N ARG A 2 -14.33 9.16 10.84
CA ARG A 2 -13.63 8.65 9.62
C ARG A 2 -12.71 7.44 9.80
N ASN A 3 -12.41 7.02 11.05
CA ASN A 3 -11.49 5.90 11.34
C ASN A 3 -12.19 4.63 11.89
N ARG A 4 -13.47 4.45 11.60
CA ARG A 4 -14.14 3.17 11.88
C ARG A 4 -13.74 2.16 10.80
N ILE A 5 -13.35 0.95 11.19
CA ILE A 5 -12.80 -0.08 10.30
C ILE A 5 -13.77 -0.41 9.16
N GLU A 6 -15.08 -0.35 9.43
CA GLU A 6 -16.13 -0.64 8.46
C GLU A 6 -16.12 0.38 7.32
N VAL A 7 -15.93 1.66 7.65
CA VAL A 7 -15.88 2.75 6.68
C VAL A 7 -14.57 2.70 5.89
N LEU A 8 -13.44 2.47 6.58
CA LEU A 8 -12.14 2.32 5.91
C LEU A 8 -12.17 1.18 4.89
N LYS A 9 -12.75 0.04 5.26
CA LYS A 9 -12.90 -1.12 4.40
C LYS A 9 -13.75 -0.83 3.18
N GLU A 10 -14.92 -0.23 3.37
CA GLU A 10 -15.82 0.13 2.27
C GLU A 10 -15.11 1.02 1.23
N TYR A 11 -14.40 2.06 1.67
CA TYR A 11 -13.65 2.92 0.74
C TYR A 11 -12.48 2.19 0.08
N ALA A 12 -11.68 1.45 0.85
CA ALA A 12 -10.52 0.75 0.33
C ALA A 12 -10.93 -0.28 -0.74
N GLU A 13 -11.93 -1.10 -0.45
CA GLU A 13 -12.47 -2.09 -1.40
C GLU A 13 -13.09 -1.39 -2.61
N TYR A 14 -13.91 -0.35 -2.42
CA TYR A 14 -14.51 0.37 -3.53
C TYR A 14 -13.46 0.92 -4.51
N PHE A 15 -12.46 1.66 -4.02
CA PHE A 15 -11.43 2.21 -4.91
C PHE A 15 -10.56 1.11 -5.53
N TYR A 16 -10.22 0.08 -4.76
CA TYR A 16 -9.44 -1.05 -5.26
C TYR A 16 -10.20 -1.82 -6.34
N ASP A 17 -11.51 -2.04 -6.21
CA ASP A 17 -12.27 -2.76 -7.24
C ASP A 17 -12.45 -1.93 -8.53
N HIS A 18 -12.33 -0.61 -8.45
CA HIS A 18 -12.39 0.30 -9.61
C HIS A 18 -11.03 0.60 -10.23
N GLY A 19 -9.99 -0.18 -9.90
CA GLY A 19 -8.67 -0.09 -10.55
C GLY A 19 -7.73 0.94 -9.93
N PHE A 20 -8.09 1.61 -8.84
CA PHE A 20 -7.19 2.53 -8.17
C PHE A 20 -6.11 1.78 -7.39
N MET A 21 -4.93 2.40 -7.28
CA MET A 21 -3.93 2.01 -6.30
C MET A 21 -4.35 2.57 -4.93
N VAL A 22 -4.38 1.71 -3.91
CA VAL A 22 -4.74 2.09 -2.55
C VAL A 22 -3.55 1.77 -1.64
N SER A 23 -3.03 2.78 -0.95
CA SER A 23 -1.99 2.62 0.06
C SER A 23 -2.49 3.12 1.41
N PHE A 24 -1.97 2.51 2.48
CA PHE A 24 -2.32 2.88 3.86
C PHE A 24 -1.12 3.55 4.50
N GLY A 25 -1.38 4.59 5.26
CA GLY A 25 -0.39 5.29 6.07
C GLY A 25 -0.95 5.55 7.46
N THR A 26 -0.05 5.80 8.40
CA THR A 26 -0.40 6.20 9.77
C THR A 26 -0.49 7.73 9.84
N GLU A 27 -1.61 8.25 10.33
CA GLU A 27 -1.78 9.70 10.52
C GLU A 27 -1.04 10.16 11.79
N HIS A 28 0.17 10.69 11.61
CA HIS A 28 1.01 11.22 12.69
C HIS A 28 0.80 12.73 12.93
N ASN A 29 -0.43 13.14 13.24
CA ASN A 29 -0.73 14.56 13.53
C ASN A 29 -0.47 14.97 14.99
N THR A 30 0.14 14.10 15.80
CA THR A 30 0.40 14.33 17.22
C THR A 30 1.82 13.90 17.56
N THR A 31 2.55 14.72 18.31
CA THR A 31 3.95 14.53 18.78
C THR A 31 4.19 13.28 19.64
N ALA A 32 3.17 12.44 19.84
CA ALA A 32 3.29 11.18 20.56
C ALA A 32 3.93 10.10 19.66
N MET A 33 4.91 9.39 20.20
CA MET A 33 5.49 8.17 19.60
C MET A 33 4.40 7.11 19.48
N LYS A 34 3.71 7.07 18.33
CA LYS A 34 2.73 6.03 18.00
C LYS A 34 3.45 4.85 17.32
N PRO A 35 2.96 3.61 17.49
CA PRO A 35 3.49 2.44 16.80
C PRO A 35 3.56 2.67 15.28
N LEU A 36 4.62 2.19 14.63
CA LEU A 36 4.76 2.18 13.16
C LEU A 36 3.81 1.20 12.46
N THR A 37 3.10 0.37 13.22
CA THR A 37 2.16 -0.61 12.70
C THR A 37 0.88 0.09 12.26
N VAL A 38 0.49 -0.10 11.00
CA VAL A 38 -0.80 0.37 10.49
C VAL A 38 -1.91 -0.37 11.22
N ALA A 39 -2.72 0.36 11.98
CA ALA A 39 -3.87 -0.17 12.69
C ALA A 39 -5.07 0.78 12.50
N CYS A 40 -6.27 0.22 12.53
CA CYS A 40 -7.51 0.97 12.61
C CYS A 40 -7.62 1.69 13.97
N ALA A 41 -8.64 2.53 14.15
CA ALA A 41 -8.88 3.19 15.43
C ALA A 41 -8.82 2.18 16.61
N ASN A 42 -8.25 2.63 17.73
CA ASN A 42 -8.04 1.81 18.93
C ASN A 42 -7.13 0.58 18.72
N GLU A 43 -6.14 0.67 17.84
CA GLU A 43 -5.16 -0.41 17.59
C GLU A 43 -5.80 -1.70 17.03
N THR A 44 -6.97 -1.61 16.41
CA THR A 44 -7.61 -2.78 15.79
C THR A 44 -6.81 -3.20 14.56
N PRO A 45 -6.40 -4.47 14.44
CA PRO A 45 -5.69 -4.96 13.26
C PRO A 45 -6.51 -4.77 11.98
N LEU A 46 -5.82 -4.57 10.85
CA LEU A 46 -6.43 -4.72 9.54
C LEU A 46 -6.87 -6.18 9.36
N ASP A 47 -8.00 -6.40 8.71
CA ASP A 47 -8.38 -7.74 8.26
C ASP A 47 -7.55 -8.18 7.05
N ASP A 48 -7.67 -9.46 6.67
CA ASP A 48 -6.86 -10.04 5.59
C ASP A 48 -7.04 -9.29 4.26
N THR A 49 -8.25 -8.80 3.98
CA THR A 49 -8.53 -8.02 2.76
C THR A 49 -7.77 -6.70 2.79
N LEU A 50 -7.91 -5.93 3.86
CA LEU A 50 -7.23 -4.66 4.03
C LEU A 50 -5.71 -4.82 4.06
N MET A 51 -5.21 -5.89 4.69
CA MET A 51 -3.78 -6.22 4.70
C MET A 51 -3.28 -6.52 3.28
N ASN A 52 -4.04 -7.30 2.50
CA ASN A 52 -3.71 -7.60 1.12
C ASN A 52 -3.69 -6.35 0.23
N ILE A 53 -4.73 -5.51 0.31
CA ILE A 53 -4.78 -4.22 -0.42
C ILE A 53 -3.60 -3.34 0.00
N SER A 54 -3.29 -3.29 1.29
CA SER A 54 -2.16 -2.50 1.82
C SER A 54 -0.82 -2.96 1.27
N PHE A 55 -0.58 -4.27 1.30
CA PHE A 55 0.65 -4.84 0.77
C PHE A 55 0.79 -4.60 -0.74
N LYS A 56 -0.29 -4.74 -1.51
CA LYS A 56 -0.31 -4.45 -2.95
C LYS A 56 -0.04 -2.98 -3.25
N GLY A 57 -0.58 -2.06 -2.44
CA GLY A 57 -0.24 -0.64 -2.52
C GLY A 57 1.25 -0.37 -2.29
N ALA A 58 1.84 -1.02 -1.28
CA ALA A 58 3.27 -0.93 -1.02
C ALA A 58 4.12 -1.52 -2.15
N ALA A 59 3.69 -2.65 -2.72
CA ALA A 59 4.33 -3.27 -3.89
C ALA A 59 4.32 -2.31 -5.09
N CYS A 60 3.18 -1.69 -5.42
CA CYS A 60 3.10 -0.73 -6.51
C CYS A 60 4.06 0.46 -6.31
N LEU A 61 4.18 0.97 -5.08
CA LEU A 61 5.15 2.04 -4.76
C LEU A 61 6.59 1.57 -4.98
N ALA A 62 6.93 0.34 -4.58
CA ALA A 62 8.25 -0.22 -4.82
C ALA A 62 8.55 -0.38 -6.32
N ALA A 63 7.57 -0.84 -7.12
CA ALA A 63 7.67 -0.92 -8.57
C ALA A 63 7.91 0.46 -9.21
N HIS A 64 7.12 1.46 -8.81
CA HIS A 64 7.28 2.84 -9.28
C HIS A 64 8.70 3.37 -8.99
N GLN A 65 9.19 3.20 -7.76
CA GLN A 65 10.55 3.64 -7.40
C GLN A 65 11.62 2.90 -8.19
N TYR A 66 11.43 1.59 -8.43
CA TYR A 66 12.34 0.80 -9.24
C TYR A 66 12.40 1.26 -10.69
N LEU A 67 11.24 1.42 -11.34
CA LEU A 67 11.15 1.87 -12.74
C LEU A 67 11.71 3.27 -12.90
N LEU A 68 11.37 4.20 -12.00
CA LEU A 68 11.94 5.54 -12.00
C LEU A 68 13.47 5.52 -11.92
N ALA A 69 14.05 4.66 -11.08
CA ALA A 69 15.50 4.54 -10.93
C ALA A 69 16.19 3.87 -12.13
N LYS A 70 15.51 2.96 -12.84
CA LYS A 70 16.07 2.19 -13.95
C LYS A 70 15.85 2.82 -15.32
N GLU A 71 14.70 3.43 -15.52
CA GLU A 71 14.20 3.88 -16.82
C GLU A 71 13.94 5.39 -16.85
N GLY A 72 13.89 6.04 -15.68
CA GLY A 72 13.67 7.48 -15.55
C GLY A 72 12.18 7.87 -15.53
N PRO A 73 11.87 9.18 -15.50
CA PRO A 73 10.51 9.69 -15.24
C PRO A 73 9.51 9.47 -16.39
N HIS A 74 9.94 8.91 -17.52
CA HIS A 74 9.10 8.66 -18.69
C HIS A 74 8.96 7.17 -18.98
N TYR A 75 9.14 6.32 -17.96
CA TYR A 75 8.84 4.91 -18.11
C TYR A 75 7.35 4.73 -18.48
N PRO A 76 7.00 3.71 -19.28
CA PRO A 76 5.63 3.51 -19.75
C PRO A 76 4.62 3.43 -18.59
N GLU A 77 3.41 3.97 -18.77
CA GLU A 77 2.33 3.72 -17.82
C GLU A 77 1.95 2.23 -17.87
N GLU A 78 2.41 1.50 -16.86
CA GLU A 78 2.02 0.12 -16.60
C GLU A 78 0.68 0.09 -15.86
N GLY A 79 -0.12 -0.96 -16.13
CA GLY A 79 -1.35 -1.19 -15.38
C GLY A 79 -1.07 -1.54 -13.91
N ARG A 80 -2.11 -1.42 -13.08
CA ARG A 80 -1.98 -1.69 -11.64
C ARG A 80 -1.50 -3.12 -11.38
N GLU A 81 -2.02 -4.11 -12.11
CA GLU A 81 -1.67 -5.52 -11.90
C GLU A 81 -0.20 -5.79 -12.23
N GLU A 82 0.32 -5.18 -13.29
CA GLU A 82 1.73 -5.24 -13.68
C GLU A 82 2.62 -4.59 -12.62
N LEU A 83 2.24 -3.42 -12.10
CA LEU A 83 2.95 -2.74 -11.02
C LEU A 83 2.91 -3.56 -9.71
N GLU A 84 1.80 -4.19 -9.37
CA GLU A 84 1.71 -5.08 -8.21
C GLU A 84 2.67 -6.26 -8.36
N HIS A 85 2.72 -6.90 -9.53
CA HIS A 85 3.58 -8.05 -9.80
C HIS A 85 5.06 -7.69 -9.76
N LEU A 86 5.47 -6.63 -10.48
CA LEU A 86 6.83 -6.14 -10.45
C LEU A 86 7.24 -5.73 -9.05
N GLY A 87 6.36 -5.03 -8.34
CA GLY A 87 6.55 -4.60 -6.96
C GLY A 87 6.82 -5.75 -6.02
N PHE A 88 6.05 -6.83 -6.15
CA PHE A 88 6.27 -8.06 -5.39
C PHE A 88 7.65 -8.65 -5.66
N ALA A 89 8.08 -8.71 -6.93
CA ALA A 89 9.40 -9.19 -7.29
C ALA A 89 10.52 -8.31 -6.72
N VAL A 90 10.37 -6.98 -6.76
CA VAL A 90 11.30 -6.01 -6.16
C VAL A 90 11.41 -6.23 -4.65
N LEU A 91 10.28 -6.27 -3.94
CA LEU A 91 10.28 -6.49 -2.48
C LEU A 91 10.92 -7.83 -2.11
N ASN A 92 10.60 -8.91 -2.85
CA ASN A 92 11.23 -10.22 -2.63
C ASN A 92 12.75 -10.19 -2.86
N HIS A 93 13.20 -9.48 -3.89
CA HIS A 93 14.62 -9.37 -4.21
C HIS A 93 15.40 -8.65 -3.10
N TYR A 94 14.85 -7.57 -2.54
CA TYR A 94 15.56 -6.71 -1.58
C TYR A 94 15.35 -7.05 -0.11
N PHE A 95 14.30 -7.79 0.26
CA PHE A 95 13.97 -8.01 1.68
C PHE A 95 13.78 -9.48 2.07
N LEU A 96 13.47 -10.37 1.13
CA LEU A 96 13.12 -11.77 1.46
C LEU A 96 14.17 -12.78 0.99
N ASN A 97 15.15 -12.35 0.20
CA ASN A 97 16.32 -13.14 -0.19
C ASN A 97 17.65 -12.52 0.30
N SER A 98 17.60 -11.70 1.36
CA SER A 98 18.74 -10.98 1.95
C SER A 98 19.27 -11.67 3.20
#